data_AF-A0A923JAQ7-F1
#
_entry.id   AF-A0A923JAQ7-F1
#
_cell.length_a   1.000
_cell.length_b   1.000
_cell.length_c   1.000
_cell.angle_alpha   90.00
_cell.angle_beta   90.00
_cell.angle_gamma   90.00
#
_symmetry.space_group_name_H-M   'P 1'
#
loop_
_entity.id
_entity.type
_entity.pdbx_description
1 polymer ?
#
loop_
_entity_poly.entity_id
_entity_poly.type
_entity_poly.pdbx_seq_one_letter_code
_entity_poly.pdbx_strand_id
1 'polypeptide(L)'
;MWLPAQAQTALISAVTAAVITMLVEYLAKPGLEARKDRILEVHRARRETATQLLNLIASLHNLYGLTRSNPLAWAMGKSALQGMTDACDRLSDDLPRYEFSLPKRQRDVVGRAVRAIGTYTVPLQTNVLLYEKTGILDQERERGAEELPMGSFIEGLIHNALHETARAYTALMLSRRRPLKYYFKLRQLADGAPPLPDSATDDESEASKTEEQEGPCPLG
;
A
#
# COMPACT_ATOMS: atom_id res chain seq x y z
N MET A 1 49.28 59.21 -17.57
CA MET A 1 48.22 59.05 -18.59
C MET A 1 46.89 59.05 -17.86
N TRP A 2 46.12 60.14 -17.95
CA TRP A 2 44.86 60.26 -17.20
C TRP A 2 43.74 59.59 -17.99
N LEU A 3 43.04 58.64 -17.39
CA LEU A 3 41.82 58.06 -17.98
C LEU A 3 40.73 59.14 -18.04
N PRO A 4 39.93 59.22 -19.12
CA PRO A 4 38.81 60.13 -19.17
C PRO A 4 37.81 59.79 -18.05
N ALA A 5 37.22 60.81 -17.41
CA ALA A 5 36.35 60.62 -16.24
C ALA A 5 35.21 59.61 -16.49
N GLN A 6 34.69 59.56 -17.72
CA GLN A 6 33.69 58.58 -18.17
C GLN A 6 34.16 57.12 -18.05
N ALA A 7 35.43 56.83 -18.34
CA ALA A 7 36.01 55.49 -18.20
C ALA A 7 36.21 55.12 -16.73
N GLN A 8 36.57 56.07 -15.87
CA GLN A 8 36.62 55.83 -14.42
C GLN A 8 35.24 55.52 -13.84
N THR A 9 34.20 56.28 -14.20
CA THR A 9 32.83 56.00 -13.74
C THR A 9 32.30 54.66 -14.24
N ALA A 10 32.60 54.29 -15.49
CA ALA A 10 32.20 53.00 -16.06
C ALA A 10 32.89 51.82 -15.34
N LEU A 11 34.20 51.93 -15.09
CA LEU A 11 34.97 50.89 -14.39
C LEU A 11 34.50 50.72 -12.94
N ILE A 12 34.28 51.83 -12.21
CA ILE A 12 33.73 51.80 -10.85
C ILE A 12 32.35 51.12 -10.86
N SER A 13 31.44 51.53 -11.77
CA SER A 13 30.10 50.94 -11.84
C SER A 13 30.13 49.43 -12.13
N ALA A 14 30.99 48.97 -13.04
CA ALA A 14 31.15 47.58 -13.39
C ALA A 14 31.69 46.75 -12.21
N VAL A 15 32.66 47.29 -11.46
CA VAL A 15 33.19 46.64 -10.26
C VAL A 15 32.12 46.56 -9.16
N THR A 16 31.37 47.64 -8.89
CA THR A 16 30.25 47.57 -7.92
C THR A 16 29.17 46.59 -8.35
N ALA A 17 28.82 46.53 -9.64
CA ALA A 17 27.83 45.57 -10.15
C ALA A 17 28.31 44.13 -9.99
N ALA A 18 29.57 43.84 -10.30
CA ALA A 18 30.17 42.52 -10.09
C ALA A 18 30.17 42.11 -8.61
N VAL A 19 30.60 43.01 -7.72
CA VAL A 19 30.63 42.77 -6.26
C VAL A 19 29.22 42.54 -5.70
N ILE A 20 28.25 43.39 -6.05
CA ILE A 20 26.85 43.23 -5.61
C ILE A 20 26.25 41.92 -6.11
N THR A 21 26.49 41.56 -7.38
CA THR A 21 25.99 40.30 -7.95
C THR A 21 26.56 39.10 -7.21
N MET A 22 27.88 39.09 -6.96
CA MET A 22 28.55 38.02 -6.23
C MET A 22 28.05 37.90 -4.77
N LEU A 23 27.79 39.05 -4.12
CA LEU A 23 27.34 39.12 -2.73
C LEU A 23 25.87 38.68 -2.59
N VAL A 24 25.01 39.03 -3.55
CA VAL A 24 23.63 38.50 -3.65
C VAL A 24 23.63 37.00 -3.91
N GLU A 25 24.48 36.51 -4.83
CA GLU A 25 24.57 35.07 -5.13
C GLU A 25 25.08 34.26 -3.93
N TYR A 26 26.08 34.79 -3.20
CA TYR A 26 26.62 34.18 -1.99
C TYR A 26 25.58 34.11 -0.84
N LEU A 27 24.79 35.17 -0.64
CA LEU A 27 23.74 35.19 0.38
C LEU A 27 22.49 34.38 -0.01
N ALA A 28 22.18 34.25 -1.30
CA ALA A 28 21.01 33.51 -1.79
C ALA A 28 21.23 31.98 -1.84
N LYS A 29 22.44 31.51 -2.16
CA LYS A 29 22.78 30.08 -2.25
C LYS A 29 22.44 29.24 -1.01
N PRO A 30 22.86 29.57 0.22
CA PRO A 30 22.64 28.69 1.38
C PRO A 30 21.15 28.46 1.67
N GLY A 31 20.29 29.47 1.44
CA GLY A 31 18.85 29.34 1.60
C GLY A 31 18.17 28.52 0.49
N LEU A 32 18.75 28.46 -0.70
CA LEU A 32 18.25 27.66 -1.82
C LEU A 32 18.72 26.20 -1.73
N GLU A 33 19.96 25.96 -1.32
CA GLU A 33 20.52 24.63 -1.10
C GLU A 33 19.78 23.90 0.03
N ALA A 34 19.62 24.54 1.20
CA ALA A 34 18.84 23.97 2.31
C ALA A 34 17.37 23.65 1.93
N ARG A 35 16.76 24.44 1.03
CA ARG A 35 15.41 24.15 0.49
C ARG A 35 15.41 22.98 -0.49
N LYS A 36 16.41 22.92 -1.37
CA LYS A 36 16.60 21.84 -2.36
C LYS A 36 16.82 20.50 -1.65
N ASP A 37 17.70 20.46 -0.65
CA ASP A 37 18.03 19.23 0.06
C ASP A 37 16.82 18.70 0.83
N ARG A 38 16.09 19.57 1.54
CA ARG A 38 14.81 19.22 2.17
C ARG A 38 13.79 18.67 1.16
N ILE A 39 13.71 19.22 -0.05
CA ILE A 39 12.83 18.70 -1.11
C ILE A 39 13.31 17.33 -1.62
N LEU A 40 14.62 17.11 -1.75
CA LEU A 40 15.21 15.84 -2.16
C LEU A 40 14.99 14.74 -1.12
N GLU A 41 15.16 15.04 0.17
CA GLU A 41 14.85 14.13 1.28
C GLU A 41 13.38 13.70 1.26
N VAL A 42 12.45 14.65 1.11
CA VAL A 42 11.02 14.39 0.96
C VAL A 42 10.71 13.47 -0.22
N HIS A 43 11.38 13.68 -1.36
CA HIS A 43 11.23 12.81 -2.54
C HIS A 43 11.87 11.43 -2.36
N ARG A 44 13.00 11.34 -1.66
CA ARG A 44 13.68 10.07 -1.35
C ARG A 44 12.82 9.21 -0.41
N ALA A 45 12.39 9.79 0.71
CA ALA A 45 11.46 9.19 1.65
C ALA A 45 10.21 8.63 0.94
N ARG A 46 9.53 9.45 0.13
CA ARG A 46 8.33 9.02 -0.61
C ARG A 46 8.58 7.89 -1.61
N ARG A 47 9.78 7.82 -2.21
CA ARG A 47 10.18 6.70 -3.09
C ARG A 47 10.42 5.43 -2.28
N GLU A 48 11.09 5.55 -1.14
CA GLU A 48 11.37 4.43 -0.23
C GLU A 48 10.08 3.78 0.29
N THR A 49 9.13 4.58 0.81
CA THR A 49 7.80 4.08 1.22
C THR A 49 7.04 3.46 0.04
N ALA A 50 7.16 4.02 -1.17
CA ALA A 50 6.53 3.46 -2.37
C ALA A 50 7.13 2.10 -2.76
N THR A 51 8.46 1.94 -2.67
CA THR A 51 9.13 0.66 -2.91
C THR A 51 8.77 -0.37 -1.85
N GLN A 52 8.68 0.01 -0.56
CA GLN A 52 8.20 -0.86 0.50
C GLN A 52 6.77 -1.37 0.23
N LEU A 53 5.86 -0.48 -0.19
CA LEU A 53 4.48 -0.86 -0.57
C LEU A 53 4.42 -1.75 -1.84
N LEU A 54 5.30 -1.53 -2.82
CA LEU A 54 5.38 -2.41 -4.00
C LEU A 54 5.93 -3.80 -3.64
N ASN A 55 6.91 -3.87 -2.73
CA ASN A 55 7.43 -5.14 -2.21
C ASN A 55 6.35 -5.90 -1.44
N LEU A 56 5.49 -5.21 -0.67
CA LEU A 56 4.31 -5.82 -0.05
C LEU A 56 3.36 -6.45 -1.09
N ILE A 57 3.10 -5.80 -2.23
CA ILE A 57 2.29 -6.39 -3.31
C ILE A 57 2.92 -7.67 -3.88
N ALA A 58 4.24 -7.70 -4.03
CA ALA A 58 4.95 -8.91 -4.45
C ALA A 58 4.88 -10.03 -3.38
N SER A 59 5.01 -9.70 -2.10
CA SER A 59 4.82 -10.65 -0.99
C SER A 59 3.39 -11.20 -0.93
N LEU A 60 2.38 -10.34 -1.11
CA LEU A 60 0.97 -10.73 -1.14
C LEU A 60 0.67 -11.76 -2.24
N HIS A 61 1.32 -11.67 -3.41
CA HIS A 61 1.13 -12.65 -4.46
C HIS A 61 1.67 -14.04 -4.07
N ASN A 62 2.79 -14.10 -3.33
CA ASN A 62 3.32 -15.37 -2.82
C ASN A 62 2.45 -15.98 -1.71
N LEU A 63 1.58 -15.21 -1.04
CA LEU A 63 0.64 -15.75 -0.05
C LEU A 63 -0.42 -16.68 -0.65
N TYR A 64 -0.71 -16.62 -1.95
CA TYR A 64 -1.54 -17.64 -2.60
C TYR A 64 -0.94 -19.05 -2.51
N GLY A 65 0.36 -19.17 -2.19
CA GLY A 65 0.94 -20.45 -1.80
C GLY A 65 0.32 -21.07 -0.53
N LEU A 66 -0.31 -20.27 0.34
CA LEU A 66 -1.06 -20.72 1.52
C LEU A 66 -2.44 -21.28 1.19
N THR A 67 -2.92 -21.23 -0.05
CA THR A 67 -4.20 -21.85 -0.44
C THR A 67 -4.00 -23.26 -1.01
N ARG A 68 -2.74 -23.64 -1.27
CA ARG A 68 -2.34 -24.88 -1.95
C ARG A 68 -1.75 -25.89 -0.98
N SER A 69 -2.05 -27.17 -1.19
CA SER A 69 -1.45 -28.30 -0.45
C SER A 69 0.01 -28.60 -0.85
N ASN A 70 0.48 -28.04 -1.96
CA ASN A 70 1.83 -28.24 -2.46
C ASN A 70 2.87 -27.70 -1.44
N PRO A 71 3.81 -28.52 -0.95
CA PRO A 71 4.71 -28.14 0.15
C PRO A 71 5.67 -27.00 -0.22
N LEU A 72 6.05 -26.87 -1.50
CA LEU A 72 6.89 -25.75 -1.96
C LEU A 72 6.10 -24.45 -2.03
N ALA A 73 4.85 -24.51 -2.51
CA ALA A 73 3.96 -23.35 -2.54
C ALA A 73 3.64 -22.88 -1.10
N TRP A 74 3.31 -23.82 -0.20
CA TRP A 74 3.06 -23.53 1.21
C TRP A 74 4.26 -22.90 1.92
N ALA A 75 5.47 -23.44 1.70
CA ALA A 75 6.70 -22.87 2.26
C ALA A 75 6.99 -21.45 1.74
N MET A 76 6.76 -21.20 0.44
CA MET A 76 6.85 -19.85 -0.13
C MET A 76 5.82 -18.91 0.52
N GLY A 77 4.56 -19.34 0.65
CA GLY A 77 3.50 -18.59 1.33
C GLY A 77 3.84 -18.25 2.79
N LYS A 78 4.36 -19.21 3.56
CA LYS A 78 4.80 -18.99 4.94
C LYS A 78 5.94 -17.96 5.02
N SER A 79 6.94 -18.07 4.16
CA SER A 79 8.06 -17.11 4.13
C SER A 79 7.60 -15.70 3.72
N ALA A 80 6.64 -15.60 2.80
CA ALA A 80 6.04 -14.34 2.37
C ALA A 80 5.19 -13.69 3.47
N LEU A 81 4.50 -14.49 4.29
CA LEU A 81 3.74 -14.00 5.44
C LEU A 81 4.64 -13.40 6.52
N GLN A 82 5.79 -14.02 6.80
CA GLN A 82 6.79 -13.43 7.71
C GLN A 82 7.31 -12.11 7.13
N GLY A 83 7.73 -12.11 5.86
CA GLY A 83 8.22 -10.90 5.17
C GLY A 83 7.18 -9.78 5.11
N MET A 84 5.89 -10.09 4.97
CA MET A 84 4.79 -9.13 5.03
C MET A 84 4.62 -8.54 6.44
N THR A 85 4.76 -9.36 7.47
CA THR A 85 4.70 -8.91 8.87
C THR A 85 5.84 -7.93 9.17
N ASP A 86 7.09 -8.35 8.92
CA ASP A 86 8.29 -7.53 9.06
C ASP A 86 8.20 -6.20 8.29
N ALA A 87 7.60 -6.21 7.09
CA ALA A 87 7.42 -5.03 6.26
C ALA A 87 6.34 -4.09 6.81
N CYS A 88 5.25 -4.61 7.39
CA CYS A 88 4.23 -3.80 8.06
C CYS A 88 4.77 -3.11 9.31
N ASP A 89 5.57 -3.82 10.12
CA ASP A 89 6.20 -3.25 11.31
C ASP A 89 7.15 -2.11 10.94
N ARG A 90 8.05 -2.33 9.96
CA ARG A 90 8.94 -1.28 9.44
C ARG A 90 8.18 -0.07 8.88
N LEU A 91 7.12 -0.30 8.10
CA LEU A 91 6.26 0.77 7.58
C LEU A 91 5.54 1.55 8.69
N SER A 92 5.16 0.88 9.78
CA SER A 92 4.56 1.50 10.96
C SER A 92 5.58 2.38 11.71
N ASP A 93 6.80 1.90 11.90
CA ASP A 93 7.90 2.60 12.58
C ASP A 93 8.47 3.77 11.76
N ASP A 94 8.49 3.66 10.42
CA ASP A 94 8.94 4.73 9.53
C ASP A 94 7.85 5.80 9.31
N LEU A 95 6.57 5.49 9.48
CA LEU A 95 5.46 6.42 9.20
C LEU A 95 5.57 7.78 9.93
N PRO A 96 5.96 7.84 11.23
CA PRO A 96 6.21 9.09 11.95
C PRO A 96 7.37 9.91 11.37
N ARG A 97 8.42 9.25 10.84
CA ARG A 97 9.59 9.93 10.24
C ARG A 97 9.20 10.77 9.02
N TYR A 98 8.11 10.37 8.35
CA TYR A 98 7.53 11.08 7.21
C TYR A 98 6.60 12.25 7.60
N GLU A 99 6.59 12.68 8.87
CA GLU A 99 5.81 13.82 9.39
C GLU A 99 5.89 15.05 8.48
N PHE A 100 7.11 15.43 8.12
CA PHE A 100 7.43 16.65 7.38
C PHE A 100 7.39 16.47 5.85
N SER A 101 7.33 15.23 5.37
CA SER A 101 7.35 14.89 3.93
C SER A 101 5.97 14.61 3.36
N LEU A 102 5.05 14.08 4.17
CA LEU A 102 3.70 13.71 3.75
C LEU A 102 2.62 14.57 4.46
N PRO A 103 1.70 15.20 3.69
CA PRO A 103 0.48 15.79 4.23
C PRO A 103 -0.23 14.86 5.22
N LYS A 104 -0.68 15.39 6.35
CA LYS A 104 -1.33 14.61 7.44
C LYS A 104 -2.35 13.59 6.91
N ARG A 105 -3.25 13.99 6.02
CA ARG A 105 -4.26 13.08 5.42
C ARG A 105 -3.68 11.91 4.61
N GLN A 106 -2.54 12.09 3.95
CA GLN A 106 -1.87 10.97 3.26
C GLN A 106 -1.27 10.01 4.30
N ARG A 107 -0.63 10.53 5.37
CA ARG A 107 -0.18 9.71 6.51
C ARG A 107 -1.34 8.97 7.18
N ASP A 108 -2.47 9.63 7.41
CA ASP A 108 -3.66 9.03 8.04
C ASP A 108 -4.31 7.93 7.17
N VAL A 109 -4.22 8.01 5.84
CA VAL A 109 -4.71 6.96 4.94
C VAL A 109 -3.72 5.80 4.85
N VAL A 110 -2.43 6.08 4.60
CA VAL A 110 -1.38 5.04 4.53
C VAL A 110 -1.27 4.30 5.86
N GLY A 111 -1.27 5.01 7.00
CA GLY A 111 -1.18 4.41 8.32
C GLY A 111 -2.40 3.58 8.73
N ARG A 112 -3.61 3.93 8.26
CA ARG A 112 -4.79 3.06 8.44
C ARG A 112 -4.70 1.81 7.58
N ALA A 113 -4.26 1.93 6.33
CA ALA A 113 -4.06 0.78 5.45
C ALA A 113 -2.97 -0.18 5.97
N VAL A 114 -1.82 0.33 6.42
CA VAL A 114 -0.75 -0.49 7.03
C VAL A 114 -1.26 -1.25 8.27
N ARG A 115 -2.03 -0.59 9.15
CA ARG A 115 -2.68 -1.28 10.28
C ARG A 115 -3.69 -2.32 9.84
N ALA A 116 -4.49 -2.05 8.80
CA ALA A 116 -5.45 -3.02 8.28
C ALA A 116 -4.73 -4.26 7.71
N ILE A 117 -3.65 -4.08 6.96
CA ILE A 117 -2.80 -5.19 6.48
C ILE A 117 -2.22 -5.99 7.65
N GLY A 118 -1.72 -5.32 8.69
CA GLY A 118 -1.26 -5.95 9.94
C GLY A 118 -2.38 -6.64 10.75
N THR A 119 -3.64 -6.27 10.57
CA THR A 119 -4.78 -7.01 11.12
C THR A 119 -5.05 -8.29 10.34
N TYR A 120 -4.80 -8.31 9.02
CA TYR A 120 -4.98 -9.50 8.17
C TYR A 120 -3.84 -10.52 8.30
N THR A 121 -2.62 -10.12 8.71
CA THR A 121 -1.52 -11.07 8.97
C THR A 121 -1.83 -12.00 10.16
N VAL A 122 -2.48 -11.52 11.22
CA VAL A 122 -2.77 -12.29 12.45
C VAL A 122 -3.59 -13.57 12.19
N PRO A 123 -4.75 -13.54 11.49
CA PRO A 123 -5.50 -14.75 11.17
C PRO A 123 -4.75 -15.66 10.19
N LEU A 124 -3.94 -15.11 9.26
CA LEU A 124 -3.08 -15.92 8.38
C LEU A 124 -2.00 -16.66 9.17
N GLN A 125 -1.32 -16.00 10.11
CA GLN A 125 -0.31 -16.63 10.98
C GLN A 125 -0.94 -17.70 11.86
N THR A 126 -2.14 -17.44 12.39
CA THR A 126 -2.91 -18.40 13.19
C THR A 126 -3.28 -19.64 12.38
N ASN A 127 -3.71 -19.47 11.13
CA ASN A 127 -3.96 -20.59 10.22
C ASN A 127 -2.68 -21.38 9.94
N VAL A 128 -1.57 -20.72 9.56
CA VAL A 128 -0.29 -21.43 9.31
C VAL A 128 0.13 -22.27 10.51
N LEU A 129 0.05 -21.71 11.73
CA LEU A 129 0.33 -22.45 12.97
C LEU A 129 -0.64 -23.63 13.19
N LEU A 130 -1.94 -23.46 12.88
CA LEU A 130 -2.93 -24.54 12.99
C LEU A 130 -2.58 -25.69 12.05
N TYR A 131 -2.37 -25.43 10.76
CA TYR A 131 -2.02 -26.45 9.75
C TYR A 131 -0.72 -27.19 10.10
N GLU A 132 0.28 -26.50 10.66
CA GLU A 132 1.54 -27.11 11.11
C GLU A 132 1.41 -27.95 12.39
N LYS A 133 0.39 -27.71 13.22
CA LYS A 133 0.15 -28.48 14.46
C LYS A 133 -0.80 -29.66 14.28
N THR A 134 -1.73 -29.58 13.33
CA THR A 134 -2.74 -30.62 13.08
C THR A 134 -2.30 -31.66 12.06
N GLY A 135 -1.33 -31.35 11.20
CA GLY A 135 -0.94 -32.23 10.10
C GLY A 135 -1.95 -32.26 8.94
N ILE A 136 -2.94 -31.34 8.92
CA ILE A 136 -3.94 -31.26 7.84
C ILE A 136 -3.27 -31.11 6.47
N LEU A 137 -2.13 -30.41 6.38
CA LEU A 137 -1.40 -30.25 5.12
C LEU A 137 -0.99 -31.62 4.50
N ASP A 138 -0.47 -32.53 5.33
CA ASP A 138 -0.09 -33.87 4.88
C ASP A 138 -1.32 -34.73 4.60
N GLN A 139 -2.39 -34.61 5.40
CA GLN A 139 -3.65 -35.32 5.18
C GLN A 139 -4.32 -34.94 3.85
N GLU A 140 -4.40 -33.65 3.51
CA GLU A 140 -4.98 -33.21 2.23
C GLU A 140 -4.08 -33.55 1.04
N ARG A 141 -2.76 -33.57 1.25
CA ARG A 141 -1.80 -34.06 0.25
C ARG A 141 -1.95 -35.57 -0.01
N GLU A 142 -2.16 -36.38 1.02
CA GLU A 142 -2.45 -37.82 0.89
C GLU A 142 -3.79 -38.09 0.18
N ARG A 143 -4.77 -37.21 0.37
CA ARG A 143 -6.04 -37.21 -0.38
C ARG A 143 -5.90 -36.76 -1.83
N GLY A 144 -4.77 -36.15 -2.20
CA GLY A 144 -4.55 -35.56 -3.53
C GLY A 144 -5.34 -34.27 -3.78
N ALA A 145 -5.83 -33.60 -2.72
CA ALA A 145 -6.48 -32.30 -2.86
C ALA A 145 -5.44 -31.22 -3.21
N GLU A 146 -5.68 -30.42 -4.25
CA GLU A 146 -4.76 -29.32 -4.62
C GLU A 146 -4.92 -28.08 -3.74
N GLU A 147 -6.13 -27.86 -3.21
CA GLU A 147 -6.52 -26.68 -2.44
C GLU A 147 -6.89 -27.09 -1.01
N LEU A 148 -6.60 -26.20 -0.05
CA LEU A 148 -6.81 -26.46 1.37
C LEU A 148 -8.22 -26.05 1.82
N PRO A 149 -8.82 -26.69 2.85
CA PRO A 149 -10.19 -26.42 3.30
C PRO A 149 -10.50 -24.94 3.65
N MET A 150 -9.51 -24.16 4.10
CA MET A 150 -9.65 -22.73 4.41
C MET A 150 -9.16 -21.82 3.28
N GLY A 151 -8.97 -22.35 2.06
CA GLY A 151 -8.43 -21.63 0.90
C GLY A 151 -9.18 -20.34 0.59
N SER A 152 -10.50 -20.40 0.45
CA SER A 152 -11.36 -19.23 0.17
C SER A 152 -11.27 -18.14 1.25
N PHE A 153 -11.20 -18.52 2.53
CA PHE A 153 -10.99 -17.57 3.64
C PHE A 153 -9.61 -16.89 3.56
N ILE A 154 -8.56 -17.66 3.27
CA ILE A 154 -7.20 -17.15 3.06
C ILE A 154 -7.16 -16.20 1.86
N GLU A 155 -7.82 -16.55 0.73
CA GLU A 155 -7.92 -15.68 -0.44
C GLU A 155 -8.63 -14.36 -0.15
N GLY A 156 -9.74 -14.38 0.60
CA GLY A 156 -10.44 -13.17 1.04
C GLY A 156 -9.53 -12.23 1.86
N LEU A 157 -8.73 -12.78 2.78
CA LEU A 157 -7.74 -12.01 3.55
C LEU A 157 -6.64 -11.42 2.65
N ILE A 158 -6.11 -12.20 1.69
CA ILE A 158 -5.11 -11.73 0.73
C ILE A 158 -5.69 -10.61 -0.15
N HIS A 159 -6.93 -10.75 -0.63
CA HIS A 159 -7.60 -9.76 -1.47
C HIS A 159 -7.83 -8.44 -0.72
N ASN A 160 -8.27 -8.51 0.54
CA ASN A 160 -8.45 -7.35 1.41
C ASN A 160 -7.12 -6.65 1.72
N ALA A 161 -6.05 -7.40 1.98
CA ALA A 161 -4.71 -6.86 2.18
C ALA A 161 -4.14 -6.22 0.90
N LEU A 162 -4.39 -6.80 -0.28
CA LEU A 162 -4.02 -6.24 -1.58
C LEU A 162 -4.79 -4.95 -1.87
N HIS A 163 -6.10 -4.90 -1.58
CA HIS A 163 -6.91 -3.70 -1.70
C HIS A 163 -6.36 -2.55 -0.85
N GLU A 164 -6.09 -2.80 0.45
CA GLU A 164 -5.52 -1.78 1.34
C GLU A 164 -4.09 -1.37 0.93
N THR A 165 -3.27 -2.29 0.40
CA THR A 165 -1.93 -1.94 -0.12
C THR A 165 -2.02 -1.06 -1.36
N ALA A 166 -2.93 -1.37 -2.29
CA ALA A 166 -3.21 -0.55 -3.48
C ALA A 166 -3.81 0.82 -3.10
N ARG A 167 -4.65 0.88 -2.06
CA ARG A 167 -5.20 2.09 -1.47
C ARG A 167 -4.10 2.97 -0.86
N ALA A 168 -3.19 2.39 -0.08
CA ALA A 168 -2.03 3.06 0.49
C ALA A 168 -1.11 3.63 -0.62
N TYR A 169 -0.75 2.80 -1.60
CA TYR A 169 0.10 3.20 -2.72
C TYR A 169 -0.55 4.32 -3.55
N THR A 170 -1.85 4.23 -3.83
CA THR A 170 -2.61 5.28 -4.52
C THR A 170 -2.62 6.58 -3.71
N ALA A 171 -2.91 6.50 -2.40
CA ALA A 171 -2.88 7.65 -1.50
C ALA A 171 -1.50 8.32 -1.48
N LEU A 172 -0.42 7.53 -1.45
CA LEU A 172 0.95 7.99 -1.48
C LEU A 172 1.32 8.63 -2.83
N MET A 173 0.88 8.07 -3.96
CA MET A 173 1.22 8.52 -5.32
C MET A 173 0.41 9.72 -5.82
N LEU A 174 -0.80 9.93 -5.30
CA LEU A 174 -1.63 11.10 -5.61
C LEU A 174 -0.83 12.40 -5.47
N SER A 175 -0.78 13.20 -6.54
CA SER A 175 0.00 14.45 -6.58
C SER A 175 -0.88 15.69 -6.41
N ARG A 176 -0.30 16.71 -5.75
CA ARG A 176 -1.00 17.95 -5.36
C ARG A 176 -1.42 18.86 -6.53
N ARG A 177 -1.07 18.52 -7.79
CA ARG A 177 -1.26 19.38 -8.98
C ARG A 177 -2.72 19.54 -9.45
N ARG A 178 -3.70 18.83 -8.87
CA ARG A 178 -5.14 19.03 -9.17
C ARG A 178 -5.99 18.94 -7.87
N PRO A 179 -6.09 20.04 -7.08
CA PRO A 179 -6.46 19.98 -5.66
C PRO A 179 -7.85 19.41 -5.39
N LEU A 180 -8.88 19.74 -6.18
CA LEU A 180 -10.26 19.25 -5.95
C LEU A 180 -10.39 17.75 -6.19
N LYS A 181 -10.01 17.26 -7.39
CA LYS A 181 -10.06 15.81 -7.70
C LYS A 181 -9.14 14.99 -6.78
N TYR A 182 -8.00 15.55 -6.38
CA TYR A 182 -7.11 14.99 -5.36
C TYR A 182 -7.81 14.85 -4.00
N TYR A 183 -8.47 15.90 -3.51
CA TYR A 183 -9.15 15.92 -2.22
C TYR A 183 -10.36 14.98 -2.18
N PHE A 184 -11.19 14.96 -3.22
CA PHE A 184 -12.28 13.99 -3.34
C PHE A 184 -11.76 12.55 -3.36
N LYS A 185 -10.74 12.25 -4.19
CA LYS A 185 -10.19 10.88 -4.24
C LYS A 185 -9.52 10.46 -2.94
N LEU A 186 -8.85 11.37 -2.22
CA LEU A 186 -8.33 11.11 -0.87
C LEU A 186 -9.42 10.94 0.19
N ARG A 187 -10.59 11.56 0.01
CA ARG A 187 -11.76 11.31 0.85
C ARG A 187 -12.38 9.94 0.55
N GLN A 188 -12.40 9.48 -0.70
CA GLN A 188 -13.17 8.31 -1.13
C GLN A 188 -12.83 6.92 -0.55
N LEU A 189 -11.64 6.47 -0.16
CA LEU A 189 -10.26 6.99 -0.14
C LEU A 189 -9.79 6.97 1.33
N ALA A 190 -10.41 7.80 2.14
CA ALA A 190 -10.33 7.83 3.61
C ALA A 190 -11.59 7.20 4.24
N ASP A 191 -12.74 7.32 3.57
CA ASP A 191 -14.05 6.85 4.03
C ASP A 191 -14.17 5.31 3.87
N GLY A 192 -13.45 4.72 2.90
CA GLY A 192 -13.33 3.27 2.70
C GLY A 192 -14.21 2.75 1.56
N ALA A 193 -13.80 1.63 0.95
CA ALA A 193 -14.75 0.83 0.20
C ALA A 193 -15.72 0.17 1.20
N PRO A 194 -17.00 -0.05 0.85
CA PRO A 194 -17.79 -1.05 1.57
C PRO A 194 -17.03 -2.39 1.53
N PRO A 195 -17.11 -3.22 2.59
CA PRO A 195 -16.54 -4.57 2.53
C PRO A 195 -17.08 -5.30 1.30
N LEU A 196 -16.23 -6.11 0.68
CA LEU A 196 -16.69 -7.06 -0.34
C LEU A 196 -17.83 -7.89 0.28
N PRO A 197 -18.94 -8.11 -0.44
CA PRO A 197 -20.01 -8.97 0.07
C PRO A 197 -19.41 -10.34 0.38
N ASP A 198 -19.74 -10.89 1.55
CA ASP A 198 -19.26 -12.21 1.95
C ASP A 198 -19.76 -13.23 0.91
N SER A 199 -18.82 -13.78 0.11
CA SER A 199 -19.12 -14.73 -0.98
C SER A 199 -19.43 -16.13 -0.45
N ALA A 200 -20.19 -16.20 0.64
CA ALA A 200 -20.47 -17.38 1.46
C ALA A 200 -21.92 -17.43 1.96
N THR A 201 -22.83 -16.66 1.35
CA THR A 201 -24.28 -16.72 1.61
C THR A 201 -25.13 -16.78 0.33
N ASP A 202 -24.57 -17.26 -0.77
CA ASP A 202 -25.32 -17.67 -1.98
C ASP A 202 -25.49 -19.21 -2.00
N ASP A 203 -25.77 -19.82 -0.85
CA ASP A 203 -26.23 -21.21 -0.75
C ASP A 203 -27.76 -21.28 -0.91
N GLU A 204 -28.18 -21.86 -2.03
CA GLU A 204 -29.36 -22.72 -2.16
C GLU A 204 -30.63 -22.39 -1.35
N SER A 205 -31.42 -21.40 -1.80
CA SER A 205 -32.82 -21.24 -1.33
C SER A 205 -33.86 -20.96 -2.42
N GLU A 206 -33.58 -21.31 -3.69
CA GLU A 206 -34.58 -21.29 -4.79
C GLU A 206 -34.55 -22.55 -5.68
N ALA A 207 -34.60 -23.74 -5.08
CA ALA A 207 -34.74 -25.02 -5.82
C ALA A 207 -35.58 -26.10 -5.09
N SER A 208 -36.57 -25.71 -4.28
CA SER A 208 -37.47 -26.66 -3.60
C SER A 208 -38.93 -26.18 -3.52
N LYS A 209 -39.44 -25.72 -4.67
CA LYS A 209 -40.86 -25.52 -5.03
C LYS A 209 -40.90 -25.65 -6.55
N THR A 210 -41.61 -26.56 -7.23
CA THR A 210 -42.86 -27.24 -6.88
C THR A 210 -42.98 -28.52 -7.72
N GLU A 211 -42.89 -29.71 -7.12
CA GLU A 211 -43.26 -30.98 -7.78
C GLU A 211 -44.14 -31.80 -6.83
N GLU A 212 -45.35 -31.28 -6.59
CA GLU A 212 -46.39 -32.01 -5.86
C GLU A 212 -47.74 -31.65 -6.49
N GLN A 213 -48.07 -32.35 -7.58
CA GLN A 213 -49.38 -32.28 -8.23
C GLN A 213 -50.02 -33.68 -8.22
N GLU A 214 -50.25 -34.19 -7.00
CA GLU A 214 -51.12 -35.36 -6.80
C GLU A 214 -52.53 -35.04 -7.31
N GLY A 215 -53.08 -35.93 -8.14
CA GLY A 215 -54.43 -35.79 -8.67
C GLY A 215 -55.47 -36.44 -7.74
N PRO A 216 -56.63 -35.80 -7.49
CA PRO A 216 -57.75 -36.46 -6.84
C PRO A 216 -58.59 -37.23 -7.86
N CYS A 217 -58.66 -38.55 -7.72
CA CYS A 217 -59.78 -39.33 -8.24
C CYS A 217 -61.05 -39.02 -7.43
N PRO A 218 -62.21 -38.80 -8.07
CA PRO A 218 -63.50 -39.01 -7.45
C PRO A 218 -64.10 -40.35 -7.91
N LEU A 219 -64.49 -41.19 -6.94
CA LEU A 219 -65.42 -42.30 -7.15
C LEU A 219 -66.82 -41.74 -7.36
N GLY A 220 -67.55 -42.29 -8.34
CA GLY A 220 -68.94 -41.94 -8.69
C GLY A 220 -69.43 -42.71 -9.88
#